data_AF-X1RUT6-F1
#
_entry.id   AF-X1RUT6-F1
#
_cell.length_a   1.000
_cell.length_b   1.000
_cell.length_c   1.000
_cell.angle_alpha   90.00
_cell.angle_beta   90.00
_cell.angle_gamma   90.00
#
_symmetry.space_group_name_H-M   'P 1'
#
loop_
_entity.id
_entity.type
_entity.pdbx_description
1 polymer ?
#
loop_
_entity_poly.entity_id
_entity_poly.type
_entity_poly.pdbx_seq_one_letter_code
_entity_poly.pdbx_strand_id
1 'polypeptide(L)'
;LQNVKQSRYTYDLASKYELEKFYEHLNDSMQKVGFVPRDSYDDFITRFKRLLGRSLAEKRDVRLLHKLLQIYETRINDLEKRSDNKKSKK
;
A
#
# COMPACT_ATOMS: atom_id res chain seq x y z
N LEU A 1 -16.50 -23.01 -36.00
CA LEU A 1 -16.66 -23.10 -34.53
C LEU A 1 -15.32 -22.74 -33.89
N GLN A 2 -15.16 -21.51 -33.41
CA GLN A 2 -13.91 -21.05 -32.79
C GLN A 2 -13.76 -21.73 -31.42
N ASN A 3 -12.59 -22.32 -31.21
CA ASN A 3 -12.20 -23.05 -30.01
C ASN A 3 -11.92 -22.03 -28.89
N VAL A 4 -12.95 -21.63 -28.14
CA VAL A 4 -12.80 -20.76 -26.97
C VAL A 4 -12.13 -21.59 -25.88
N LYS A 5 -10.78 -21.52 -25.80
CA LYS A 5 -10.02 -22.04 -24.66
C LYS A 5 -10.54 -21.33 -23.42
N GLN A 6 -11.44 -21.97 -22.67
CA GLN A 6 -11.79 -21.57 -21.33
C GLN A 6 -10.55 -21.75 -20.44
N SER A 7 -9.72 -20.71 -20.39
CA SER A 7 -8.74 -20.56 -19.32
C SER A 7 -9.53 -20.54 -18.02
N ARG A 8 -9.45 -21.61 -17.22
CA ARG A 8 -9.96 -21.58 -15.85
C ARG A 8 -9.18 -20.49 -15.12
N TYR A 9 -9.82 -19.35 -14.87
CA TYR A 9 -9.25 -18.32 -14.03
C TYR A 9 -9.17 -18.87 -12.59
N THR A 10 -7.96 -19.15 -12.13
CA THR A 10 -7.72 -19.56 -10.74
C THR A 10 -7.29 -18.32 -9.97
N TYR A 11 -8.10 -17.91 -9.00
CA TYR A 11 -7.74 -16.82 -8.09
C TYR A 11 -6.49 -17.19 -7.28
N ASP A 12 -5.49 -16.31 -7.28
CA ASP A 12 -4.31 -16.43 -6.41
C ASP A 12 -4.46 -15.46 -5.24
N LEU A 13 -5.35 -15.84 -4.31
CA LEU A 13 -5.70 -15.02 -3.16
C LEU A 13 -4.48 -14.72 -2.29
N ALA A 14 -4.41 -13.49 -1.80
CA ALA A 14 -3.40 -13.09 -0.83
C ALA A 14 -3.59 -13.85 0.48
N SER A 15 -2.48 -14.36 1.01
CA SER A 15 -2.46 -14.97 2.34
C SER A 15 -2.68 -13.91 3.42
N LYS A 16 -3.10 -14.36 4.61
CA LYS A 16 -3.17 -13.49 5.80
C LYS A 16 -1.84 -12.78 6.05
N TYR A 17 -0.72 -13.48 5.89
CA TYR A 17 0.61 -12.91 6.09
C TYR A 17 0.90 -11.76 5.11
N GLU A 18 0.59 -11.94 3.83
CA GLU A 18 0.79 -10.88 2.82
C GLU A 18 -0.06 -9.64 3.12
N LEU A 19 -1.31 -9.83 3.55
CA LEU A 19 -2.18 -8.73 3.96
C LEU A 19 -1.65 -8.01 5.20
N GLU A 20 -1.21 -8.74 6.24
CA GLU A 20 -0.63 -8.12 7.44
C GLU A 20 0.65 -7.34 7.12
N LYS A 21 1.53 -7.87 6.26
CA LYS A 21 2.71 -7.13 5.78
C LYS A 21 2.34 -5.86 5.01
N PHE A 22 1.24 -5.89 4.27
CA PHE A 22 0.71 -4.67 3.67
C PHE A 22 0.21 -3.66 4.69
N TYR A 23 -0.51 -4.09 5.73
CA TYR A 23 -0.99 -3.18 6.77
C TYR A 23 0.15 -2.55 7.58
N GLU A 24 1.20 -3.31 7.88
CA GLU A 24 2.43 -2.79 8.50
C GLU A 24 3.05 -1.69 7.62
N HIS A 25 3.30 -1.99 6.33
CA HIS A 25 3.86 -1.00 5.40
C HIS A 25 2.95 0.23 5.27
N LEU A 26 1.63 0.06 5.15
CA LEU A 26 0.68 1.17 5.10
C LEU A 26 0.80 2.08 6.33
N ASN A 27 0.87 1.50 7.52
CA ASN A 27 1.03 2.27 8.76
C ASN A 27 2.31 3.09 8.72
N ASP A 28 3.43 2.46 8.39
CA ASP A 28 4.74 3.11 8.35
C ASP A 28 4.78 4.24 7.31
N SER A 29 4.22 4.00 6.12
CA SER A 29 4.11 5.02 5.08
C SER A 29 3.27 6.22 5.55
N MET A 30 2.12 5.98 6.19
CA MET A 30 1.25 7.06 6.68
C MET A 30 1.94 7.89 7.76
N GLN A 31 2.66 7.25 8.68
CA GLN A 31 3.46 7.97 9.68
C GLN A 31 4.54 8.81 9.04
N LYS A 32 5.25 8.25 8.04
CA LYS A 32 6.30 8.95 7.31
C LYS A 32 5.80 10.21 6.60
N VAL A 33 4.58 10.19 6.05
CA VAL A 33 4.02 11.37 5.37
C VAL A 33 3.43 12.40 6.35
N GLY A 34 3.49 12.15 7.66
CA GLY A 34 2.87 13.00 8.68
C GLY A 34 1.34 13.00 8.62
N PHE A 35 0.74 11.91 8.15
CA PHE A 35 -0.72 11.78 8.13
C PHE A 35 -1.27 11.86 9.56
N VAL A 36 -2.39 12.57 9.74
CA VAL A 36 -3.06 12.67 11.05
C VAL A 36 -4.44 12.02 10.91
N PRO A 37 -4.64 10.79 11.42
CA PRO A 37 -5.95 10.15 11.41
C PRO A 37 -6.93 10.94 12.28
N ARG A 38 -8.24 10.82 11.96
CA ARG A 38 -9.31 11.43 12.77
C ARG A 38 -9.34 10.88 14.20
N ASP A 39 -9.12 9.58 14.31
CA ASP A 39 -9.15 8.84 15.57
C ASP A 39 -7.70 8.41 15.90
N SER A 40 -7.43 7.11 16.04
CA SER A 40 -6.07 6.57 16.16
C SER A 40 -5.54 5.96 14.85
N TYR A 41 -4.23 5.70 14.80
CA TYR A 41 -3.62 4.91 13.73
C TYR A 41 -4.17 3.48 13.70
N ASP A 42 -4.39 2.87 14.86
CA ASP A 42 -4.95 1.52 14.96
C ASP A 42 -6.37 1.45 14.39
N ASP A 43 -7.21 2.46 14.65
CA ASP A 43 -8.55 2.56 14.07
C ASP A 43 -8.50 2.74 12.55
N PHE A 44 -7.58 3.58 12.07
CA PHE A 44 -7.36 3.79 10.65
C PHE A 44 -6.94 2.48 9.95
N ILE A 45 -5.95 1.78 10.49
CA ILE A 45 -5.49 0.49 9.96
C ILE A 45 -6.60 -0.56 10.05
N THR A 46 -7.38 -0.60 11.13
CA THR A 46 -8.51 -1.52 11.29
C THR A 46 -9.57 -1.31 10.20
N ARG A 47 -9.83 -0.07 9.78
CA ARG A 47 -10.73 0.22 8.65
C ARG A 47 -10.19 -0.34 7.34
N PHE A 48 -8.87 -0.23 7.10
CA PHE A 48 -8.21 -0.86 5.95
C PHE A 48 -8.25 -2.39 6.01
N LYS A 49 -8.04 -2.99 7.18
CA LYS A 49 -8.19 -4.43 7.40
C LYS A 49 -9.58 -4.92 7.01
N ARG A 50 -10.62 -4.19 7.43
CA ARG A 50 -12.02 -4.49 7.05
C ARG A 50 -12.27 -4.31 5.56
N LEU A 51 -11.68 -3.28 4.95
CA LEU A 51 -11.86 -2.97 3.52
C LEU A 51 -11.25 -4.04 2.62
N LEU A 52 -10.02 -4.48 2.89
CA LEU A 52 -9.33 -5.49 2.07
C LEU A 52 -9.72 -6.92 2.47
N GLY A 53 -10.03 -7.16 3.74
CA GLY A 53 -10.50 -8.48 4.20
C GLY A 53 -11.79 -8.95 3.53
N ARG A 54 -12.60 -8.02 3.02
CA ARG A 54 -13.82 -8.32 2.25
C ARG A 54 -13.63 -8.34 0.73
N SER A 55 -12.45 -8.00 0.22
CA SER A 55 -12.25 -7.71 -1.22
C SER A 55 -11.73 -8.87 -2.06
N LEU A 56 -11.66 -10.11 -1.52
CA LEU A 56 -11.04 -11.27 -2.20
C LEU A 56 -9.70 -10.90 -2.89
N ALA A 57 -8.89 -10.08 -2.23
CA ALA A 57 -7.68 -9.53 -2.83
C ALA A 57 -6.70 -10.63 -3.26
N GLU A 58 -6.18 -10.52 -4.47
CA GLU A 58 -5.14 -11.42 -4.98
C GLU A 58 -3.75 -10.93 -4.55
N LYS A 59 -2.77 -11.83 -4.55
CA LYS A 59 -1.36 -11.48 -4.25
C LYS A 59 -0.85 -10.34 -5.13
N ARG A 60 -1.27 -10.31 -6.39
CA ARG A 60 -0.95 -9.25 -7.35
C ARG A 60 -1.49 -7.89 -6.92
N ASP A 61 -2.67 -7.85 -6.30
CA ASP A 61 -3.30 -6.60 -5.86
C ASP A 61 -2.55 -6.05 -4.65
N VAL A 62 -2.25 -6.91 -3.67
CA VAL A 62 -1.46 -6.53 -2.49
C VAL A 62 -0.06 -6.03 -2.90
N ARG A 63 0.60 -6.71 -3.85
CA ARG A 63 1.88 -6.26 -4.43
C ARG A 63 1.77 -4.90 -5.12
N LEU A 64 0.68 -4.65 -5.84
CA LEU A 64 0.43 -3.35 -6.47
C LEU A 64 0.29 -2.25 -5.41
N LEU A 65 -0.47 -2.50 -4.34
CA LEU A 65 -0.65 -1.54 -3.26
C LEU A 65 0.66 -1.19 -2.57
N HIS A 66 1.52 -2.19 -2.31
CA HIS A 66 2.88 -1.95 -1.81
C HIS A 66 3.69 -1.03 -2.73
N LYS A 67 3.65 -1.26 -4.05
CA LYS A 67 4.38 -0.43 -5.02
C LYS A 67 3.88 1.02 -5.02
N LEU A 68 2.57 1.23 -4.85
CA LEU A 68 2.01 2.58 -4.73
C LEU A 68 2.59 3.32 -3.51
N LEU A 69 2.64 2.66 -2.35
CA LEU A 69 3.26 3.23 -1.15
C LEU A 69 4.73 3.60 -1.38
N GLN A 70 5.51 2.70 -1.97
CA GLN A 70 6.93 2.95 -2.28
C GLN A 70 7.16 4.15 -3.20
N ILE A 71 6.26 4.38 -4.17
CA ILE A 71 6.33 5.53 -5.06
C ILE A 71 6.12 6.83 -4.26
N TYR A 72 5.12 6.86 -3.37
CA TYR A 72 4.89 8.02 -2.50
C TYR A 72 6.08 8.28 -1.57
N GLU A 73 6.62 7.24 -0.96
CA GLU A 73 7.78 7.36 -0.07
C GLU A 73 9.01 7.89 -0.78
N THR A 74 9.28 7.39 -2.00
CA THR A 74 10.38 7.88 -2.84
C THR A 74 10.18 9.35 -3.16
N ARG A 75 8.96 9.75 -3.53
CA ARG A 75 8.65 11.14 -3.84
C ARG A 75 8.86 12.06 -2.64
N ILE A 76 8.50 11.61 -1.45
CA ILE A 76 8.66 12.38 -0.21
C ILE A 76 10.14 12.54 0.14
N ASN A 77 10.90 11.46 0.11
CA ASN A 77 12.35 11.51 0.33
C ASN A 77 13.04 12.51 -0.61
N ASP A 78 12.63 12.53 -1.89
CA ASP A 78 13.19 13.47 -2.87
C ASP A 78 12.83 14.93 -2.56
N LEU A 79 11.63 15.19 -2.04
CA LEU A 79 11.20 16.52 -1.63
C LEU A 79 11.96 16.99 -0.39
N GLU A 80 12.18 16.12 0.59
CA GLU A 80 12.98 16.40 1.80
C GLU A 80 14.42 16.74 1.44
N LYS A 81 15.09 15.91 0.63
CA LYS A 81 16.46 16.17 0.14
C LYS A 81 16.59 17.52 -0.58
N ARG A 82 15.59 17.89 -1.39
CA ARG A 82 15.57 19.19 -2.09
C ARG A 82 15.40 20.36 -1.12
N SER A 83 14.58 20.19 -0.08
CA SER A 83 14.40 21.19 0.97
C SER A 83 15.70 21.43 1.76
N ASP A 84 16.40 20.36 2.15
CA ASP A 84 17.63 20.46 2.93
C ASP A 84 18.77 21.12 2.14
N ASN A 85 18.94 20.73 0.87
CA ASN A 85 19.91 21.36 -0.03
C ASN A 85 19.65 22.85 -0.24
N LYS A 86 18.39 23.31 -0.13
CA LYS A 86 18.04 24.74 -0.22
C LYS A 86 18.36 25.50 1.07
N LYS A 87 18.24 24.85 2.24
CA LYS A 87 18.61 25.43 3.53
C LYS A 87 20.13 25.62 3.65
N SER A 88 20.94 24.65 3.22
CA SER A 88 22.41 24.75 3.31
C SER A 88 23.07 25.76 2.36
N LYS A 89 22.32 26.32 1.41
CA LYS A 89 22.79 27.35 0.46
C LYS A 89 22.38 28.78 0.85
N LYS A 90 21.62 28.94 1.94
CA LYS A 90 21.26 30.23 2.53
C LYS A 90 22.13 30.49 3.75
#